data_AF-A0A1A0HKT5-F1
#
_entry.id   AF-A0A1A0HKT5-F1
#
_cell.length_a   1.000
_cell.length_b   1.000
_cell.length_c   1.000
_cell.angle_alpha   90.00
_cell.angle_beta   90.00
_cell.angle_gamma   90.00
#
_symmetry.space_group_name_H-M   'P 1'
#
loop_
_entity.id
_entity.type
_entity.pdbx_description
1 polymer ?
#
loop_
_entity_poly.entity_id
_entity_poly.type
_entity_poly.pdbx_seq_one_letter_code
_entity_poly.pdbx_strand_id
1 'polypeptide(L)'
;MKQALVLIKKTENFSEYIRFQTEPRFLFYTFICGDFNSRQFDPVFSPAKLPCPLKEQYGKAASKVPYEAFMETRNDLINSHQRVYDKLISLYSIAYDLADRGISLTEIWSFIDYIFVLQDNKISQSPGIDALEEFAKVSNIKVLALLRVPKKSEIGKSRLSQPAVGTCPSDHVCLMADLELL
;
A
#
# COMPACT_ATOMS: atom_id res chain seq x y z
N MET A 1 -10.47 -4.30 3.41
CA MET A 1 -10.29 -2.93 3.97
C MET A 1 -9.97 -2.89 5.47
N LYS A 2 -10.84 -3.37 6.39
CA LYS A 2 -10.55 -3.35 7.84
C LYS A 2 -9.30 -4.15 8.23
N GLN A 3 -9.02 -5.25 7.53
CA GLN A 3 -7.87 -6.11 7.81
C GLN A 3 -6.53 -5.43 7.55
N ALA A 4 -6.38 -4.73 6.41
CA ALA A 4 -5.16 -3.99 6.09
C ALA A 4 -4.87 -2.89 7.12
N LEU A 5 -5.89 -2.14 7.53
CA LEU A 5 -5.75 -1.14 8.59
C LEU A 5 -5.31 -1.78 9.93
N VAL A 6 -5.97 -2.87 10.34
CA VAL A 6 -5.62 -3.57 11.58
C VAL A 6 -4.19 -4.08 11.51
N LEU A 7 -3.77 -4.63 10.37
CA LEU A 7 -2.40 -5.06 10.14
C LEU A 7 -1.43 -3.90 10.35
N ILE A 8 -1.61 -2.79 9.62
CA ILE A 8 -0.71 -1.63 9.71
C ILE A 8 -0.65 -1.10 11.14
N LYS A 9 -1.81 -0.97 11.81
CA LYS A 9 -1.85 -0.47 13.18
C LYS A 9 -1.17 -1.40 14.18
N LYS A 10 -1.31 -2.71 14.01
CA LYS A 10 -0.62 -3.71 14.85
C LYS A 10 0.87 -3.72 14.58
N THR A 11 1.29 -3.55 13.33
CA THR A 11 2.70 -3.41 12.96
C THR A 11 3.33 -2.15 13.58
N GLU A 12 2.65 -1.01 13.54
CA GLU A 12 3.08 0.22 14.24
C GLU A 12 3.28 -0.03 15.74
N ASN A 13 2.24 -0.52 16.42
CA ASN A 13 2.30 -0.77 17.86
C ASN A 13 3.40 -1.77 18.22
N PHE A 14 3.60 -2.79 17.37
CA PHE A 14 4.68 -3.76 17.55
C PHE A 14 6.06 -3.08 17.42
N SER A 15 6.28 -2.28 16.38
CA SER A 15 7.53 -1.55 16.20
C SER A 15 7.84 -0.62 17.38
N GLU A 16 6.84 0.12 17.88
CA GLU A 16 6.98 1.00 19.04
C GLU A 16 7.31 0.21 20.31
N TYR A 17 6.64 -0.92 20.51
CA TYR A 17 6.90 -1.80 21.64
C TYR A 17 8.34 -2.34 21.63
N ILE A 18 8.82 -2.85 20.50
CA ILE A 18 10.19 -3.38 20.44
C ILE A 18 11.24 -2.27 20.63
N ARG A 19 11.03 -1.08 20.05
CA ARG A 19 11.92 0.08 20.26
C ARG A 19 12.00 0.50 21.72
N PHE A 20 10.90 0.37 22.46
CA PHE A 20 10.88 0.68 23.90
C PHE A 20 11.64 -0.37 24.73
N GLN A 21 11.61 -1.64 24.31
CA GLN A 21 12.23 -2.75 25.05
C GLN A 21 13.72 -2.98 24.71
N THR A 22 14.25 -2.36 23.66
CA THR A 22 15.62 -2.63 23.16
C THR A 22 16.57 -1.43 23.39
N GLU A 23 17.72 -1.70 24.02
CA GLU A 23 18.87 -0.78 24.11
C GLU A 23 20.08 -1.34 23.30
N PRO A 24 20.82 -0.50 22.54
CA PRO A 24 20.48 0.87 22.13
C PRO A 24 19.22 0.88 21.25
N ARG A 25 18.60 2.05 21.06
CA ARG A 25 17.37 2.19 20.24
C ARG A 25 17.60 1.62 18.83
N PHE A 26 17.16 0.39 18.62
CA PHE A 26 17.33 -0.31 17.35
C PHE A 26 16.50 0.40 16.27
N LEU A 27 17.11 0.69 15.12
CA LEU A 27 16.41 1.29 13.99
C LEU A 27 15.63 0.19 13.28
N PHE A 28 14.31 0.24 13.41
CA PHE A 28 13.41 -0.71 12.75
C PHE A 28 12.98 -0.17 11.39
N TYR A 29 13.42 -0.85 10.33
CA TYR A 29 12.81 -0.73 9.01
C TYR A 29 11.60 -1.66 8.95
N THR A 30 10.44 -1.10 8.61
CA THR A 30 9.18 -1.85 8.59
C THR A 30 8.69 -1.98 7.16
N PHE A 31 8.69 -3.22 6.68
CA PHE A 31 8.17 -3.59 5.37
C PHE A 31 6.84 -4.33 5.53
N ILE A 32 5.87 -4.02 4.68
CA ILE A 32 4.61 -4.76 4.59
C ILE A 32 4.43 -5.20 3.15
N CYS A 33 4.41 -6.52 2.94
CA CYS A 33 4.31 -7.12 1.62
C CYS A 33 3.16 -8.11 1.56
N GLY A 34 2.51 -8.21 0.39
CA GLY A 34 1.54 -9.26 0.11
C GLY A 34 0.41 -8.83 -0.80
N ASP A 35 -0.52 -9.74 -1.01
CA ASP A 35 -1.77 -9.53 -1.73
C ASP A 35 -2.81 -8.84 -0.82
N PHE A 36 -3.12 -7.59 -1.11
CA PHE A 36 -4.11 -6.81 -0.36
C PHE A 36 -5.54 -6.99 -0.92
N ASN A 37 -5.70 -7.78 -1.99
CA ASN A 37 -6.94 -7.95 -2.74
C ASN A 37 -7.61 -6.61 -3.08
N SER A 38 -6.78 -5.58 -3.27
CA SER A 38 -7.18 -4.19 -3.48
C SER A 38 -6.31 -3.60 -4.58
N ARG A 39 -6.91 -2.91 -5.54
CA ARG A 39 -6.23 -2.27 -6.67
C ARG A 39 -5.74 -0.88 -6.27
N GLN A 40 -4.80 -0.32 -7.05
CA GLN A 40 -4.25 1.03 -6.85
C GLN A 40 -5.29 2.16 -6.80
N PHE A 41 -6.47 1.97 -7.41
CA PHE A 41 -7.57 2.95 -7.40
C PHE A 41 -8.63 2.65 -6.35
N ASP A 42 -8.47 1.56 -5.60
CA ASP A 42 -9.41 1.27 -4.52
C ASP A 42 -9.26 2.33 -3.43
N PRO A 43 -10.35 2.61 -2.68
CA PRO A 43 -10.36 3.62 -1.62
C PRO A 43 -9.28 3.43 -0.55
N VAL A 44 -8.71 2.22 -0.50
CA VAL A 44 -7.60 1.80 0.36
C VAL A 44 -6.30 2.54 0.02
N PHE A 45 -6.06 2.85 -1.26
CA PHE A 45 -4.79 3.42 -1.75
C PHE A 45 -4.96 4.77 -2.45
N SER A 46 -6.19 5.20 -2.72
CA SER A 46 -6.49 6.54 -3.25
C SER A 46 -7.37 7.33 -2.28
N PRO A 47 -6.78 8.15 -1.39
CA PRO A 47 -7.56 9.00 -0.49
C PRO A 47 -8.28 10.15 -1.23
N ALA A 48 -8.02 10.36 -2.53
CA ALA A 48 -8.51 11.54 -3.26
C ALA A 48 -9.81 11.35 -4.08
N LYS A 49 -10.29 10.13 -4.34
CA LYS A 49 -11.48 9.92 -5.20
C LYS A 49 -12.30 8.69 -4.83
N LEU A 50 -13.03 8.76 -3.73
CA LEU A 50 -14.23 7.92 -3.55
C LEU A 50 -15.41 8.62 -4.24
N PRO A 51 -15.99 8.09 -5.34
CA PRO A 51 -17.31 8.53 -5.75
C PRO A 51 -18.29 8.10 -4.64
N CYS A 52 -19.21 9.01 -4.33
CA CYS A 52 -20.40 8.71 -3.55
C CYS A 52 -21.36 7.88 -4.45
N PRO A 53 -21.54 6.56 -4.23
CA PRO A 53 -22.88 6.00 -4.48
C PRO A 53 -23.38 5.03 -3.41
N LEU A 54 -22.64 4.75 -2.33
CA LEU A 54 -23.13 3.87 -1.25
C LEU A 54 -24.26 4.48 -0.39
N LYS A 55 -24.78 5.68 -0.75
CA LYS A 55 -25.91 6.32 -0.07
C LYS A 55 -27.23 5.56 -0.21
N GLU A 56 -27.43 4.76 -1.27
CA GLU A 56 -28.76 4.20 -1.58
C GLU A 56 -29.00 2.79 -1.03
N GLN A 57 -27.95 1.99 -0.77
CA GLN A 57 -28.14 0.60 -0.33
C GLN A 57 -28.26 0.40 1.19
N TYR A 58 -27.87 1.40 2.01
CA TYR A 58 -27.89 1.29 3.46
C TYR A 58 -29.13 1.90 4.15
N GLY A 59 -30.01 2.56 3.38
CA GLY A 59 -31.22 3.22 3.92
C GLY A 59 -32.31 2.29 4.46
N LYS A 60 -32.11 0.97 4.47
CA LYS A 60 -33.12 0.00 4.92
C LYS A 60 -32.75 -0.77 6.20
N ALA A 61 -31.57 -0.55 6.78
CA ALA A 61 -31.14 -1.27 7.98
C ALA A 61 -30.32 -0.39 8.94
N ALA A 62 -30.92 0.68 9.47
CA ALA A 62 -30.35 1.40 10.61
C ALA A 62 -31.46 2.07 11.43
N SER A 63 -32.13 1.30 12.29
CA SER A 63 -32.85 1.86 13.43
C SER A 63 -31.89 1.94 14.63
N LYS A 64 -31.90 3.10 15.30
CA LYS A 64 -31.36 3.40 16.65
C LYS A 64 -30.00 4.12 16.82
N VAL A 65 -29.35 4.65 15.79
CA VAL A 65 -28.22 5.59 16.01
C VAL A 65 -28.56 6.96 15.41
N PRO A 66 -28.47 8.07 16.15
CA PRO A 66 -28.63 9.41 15.58
C PRO A 66 -27.68 9.60 14.39
N TYR A 67 -28.22 10.10 13.28
CA TYR A 67 -27.52 10.23 12.01
C TYR A 67 -26.22 11.04 12.14
N GLU A 68 -26.20 12.03 13.03
CA GLU A 68 -25.07 12.90 13.33
C GLU A 68 -23.92 12.11 14.01
N ALA A 69 -24.22 11.31 15.04
CA ALA A 69 -23.24 10.49 15.75
C ALA A 69 -22.65 9.37 14.85
N PHE A 70 -23.48 8.83 13.96
CA PHE A 70 -23.02 7.89 12.93
C PHE A 70 -22.06 8.56 11.94
N MET A 71 -22.37 9.78 11.50
CA MET A 71 -21.52 10.54 10.58
C MET A 71 -20.21 10.98 11.20
N GLU A 72 -20.20 11.38 12.47
CA GLU A 72 -18.99 11.69 13.24
C GLU A 72 -18.07 10.47 13.34
N THR A 73 -18.60 9.34 13.84
CA THR A 73 -17.86 8.08 13.94
C THR A 73 -17.32 7.63 12.57
N ARG A 74 -18.09 7.83 11.49
CA ARG A 74 -17.68 7.51 10.12
C ARG A 74 -16.53 8.41 9.66
N ASN A 75 -16.62 9.71 9.91
CA ASN A 75 -15.58 10.65 9.52
C ASN A 75 -14.30 10.41 10.32
N ASP A 76 -14.40 10.07 11.60
CA ASP A 76 -13.24 9.66 12.42
C ASP A 76 -12.60 8.37 11.89
N LEU A 77 -13.41 7.40 11.44
CA LEU A 77 -12.91 6.19 10.79
C LEU A 77 -12.22 6.50 9.46
N ILE A 78 -12.79 7.37 8.63
CA ILE A 78 -12.19 7.79 7.36
C ILE A 78 -10.88 8.55 7.60
N ASN A 79 -10.87 9.50 8.53
CA ASN A 79 -9.68 10.29 8.87
C ASN A 79 -8.58 9.42 9.48
N SER A 80 -8.92 8.47 10.35
CA SER A 80 -7.95 7.50 10.89
C SER A 80 -7.43 6.54 9.83
N HIS A 81 -8.26 6.13 8.87
CA HIS A 81 -7.81 5.35 7.73
C HIS A 81 -6.80 6.14 6.88
N GLN A 82 -7.14 7.36 6.48
CA GLN A 82 -6.28 8.21 5.65
C GLN A 82 -4.89 8.38 6.27
N ARG A 83 -4.83 8.77 7.55
CA ARG A 83 -3.56 8.95 8.28
C ARG A 83 -2.68 7.71 8.35
N VAL A 84 -3.27 6.51 8.29
CA VAL A 84 -2.51 5.26 8.34
C VAL A 84 -1.93 4.93 6.96
N TYR A 85 -2.68 5.21 5.89
CA TYR A 85 -2.19 4.99 4.52
C TYR A 85 -1.19 6.05 4.07
N ASP A 86 -1.27 7.29 4.59
CA ASP A 86 -0.28 8.35 4.32
C ASP A 86 1.15 7.96 4.75
N LYS A 87 1.29 6.93 5.60
CA LYS A 87 2.59 6.42 6.06
C LYS A 87 3.11 5.26 5.21
N LEU A 88 2.29 4.69 4.34
CA LEU A 88 2.69 3.58 3.49
C LEU A 88 3.22 4.11 2.15
N ILE A 89 4.49 3.83 1.88
CA ILE A 89 5.13 4.19 0.62
C ILE A 89 5.29 2.91 -0.20
N SER A 90 4.62 2.83 -1.34
CA SER A 90 4.75 1.70 -2.27
C SER A 90 6.04 1.84 -3.08
N LEU A 91 6.96 0.87 -2.95
CA LEU A 91 8.22 0.90 -3.68
C LEU A 91 8.01 0.90 -5.21
N TYR A 92 7.07 0.09 -5.68
CA TYR A 92 6.71 0.01 -7.10
C TYR A 92 5.93 1.25 -7.58
N SER A 93 5.45 2.12 -6.70
CA SER A 93 4.85 3.39 -7.11
C SER A 93 5.91 4.48 -7.30
N ILE A 94 6.91 4.53 -6.41
CA ILE A 94 7.94 5.60 -6.43
C ILE A 94 9.16 5.28 -7.30
N ALA A 95 9.43 4.00 -7.57
CA ALA A 95 10.71 3.56 -8.12
C ALA A 95 10.59 2.67 -9.37
N TYR A 96 9.41 2.52 -9.98
CA TYR A 96 9.25 1.60 -11.11
C TYR A 96 10.05 1.99 -12.35
N ASP A 97 10.38 3.28 -12.49
CA ASP A 97 11.29 3.75 -13.53
C ASP A 97 12.70 3.14 -13.44
N LEU A 98 13.09 2.57 -12.29
CA LEU A 98 14.33 1.79 -12.17
C LEU A 98 14.24 0.43 -12.89
N ALA A 99 13.04 -0.15 -13.01
CA ALA A 99 12.82 -1.44 -13.66
C ALA A 99 12.50 -1.32 -15.16
N ASP A 100 11.68 -0.35 -15.55
CA ASP A 100 11.25 -0.17 -16.94
C ASP A 100 10.82 1.29 -17.19
N ARG A 101 11.73 2.09 -17.75
CA ARG A 101 11.51 3.53 -17.95
C ARG A 101 10.42 3.80 -18.98
N GLY A 102 9.48 4.66 -18.62
CA GLY A 102 8.49 5.21 -19.57
C GLY A 102 7.33 4.27 -19.89
N ILE A 103 7.18 3.18 -19.14
CA ILE A 103 6.00 2.31 -19.21
C ILE A 103 4.83 2.95 -18.47
N SER A 104 3.63 2.89 -19.06
CA SER A 104 2.43 3.28 -18.33
C SER A 104 2.04 2.17 -17.34
N LEU A 105 1.76 2.51 -16.08
CA LEU A 105 1.19 1.57 -15.09
C LEU A 105 -0.09 0.87 -15.59
N THR A 106 -0.77 1.43 -16.59
CA THR A 106 -1.96 0.83 -17.21
C THR A 106 -1.63 -0.36 -18.14
N GLU A 107 -0.39 -0.46 -18.63
CA GLU A 107 0.10 -1.56 -19.47
C GLU A 107 0.54 -2.76 -18.65
N ILE A 108 0.85 -2.53 -17.38
CA ILE A 108 1.30 -3.55 -16.45
C ILE A 108 0.11 -4.42 -16.02
N TRP A 109 0.40 -5.69 -15.79
CA TRP A 109 -0.58 -6.61 -15.22
C TRP A 109 -0.97 -6.15 -13.81
N SER A 110 -2.22 -6.42 -13.43
CA SER A 110 -2.87 -5.83 -12.24
C SER A 110 -2.08 -6.00 -10.95
N PHE A 111 -1.73 -4.89 -10.30
CA PHE A 111 -1.18 -4.87 -8.95
C PHE A 111 -2.30 -4.99 -7.91
N ILE A 112 -2.40 -6.17 -7.30
CA ILE A 112 -3.01 -6.33 -5.97
C ILE A 112 -1.97 -6.72 -4.92
N ASP A 113 -0.78 -7.10 -5.38
CA ASP A 113 0.42 -7.30 -4.59
C ASP A 113 1.19 -5.99 -4.43
N TYR A 114 1.72 -5.77 -3.24
CA TYR A 114 2.48 -4.58 -2.90
C TYR A 114 3.72 -4.91 -2.06
N ILE A 115 4.72 -4.04 -2.15
CA ILE A 115 5.83 -3.93 -1.19
C ILE A 115 5.80 -2.50 -0.66
N PHE A 116 5.35 -2.35 0.58
CA PHE A 116 5.28 -1.08 1.27
C PHE A 116 6.43 -0.91 2.27
N VAL A 117 6.90 0.33 2.39
CA VAL A 117 7.67 0.80 3.53
C VAL A 117 6.75 1.63 4.41
N LEU A 118 6.72 1.32 5.71
CA LEU A 118 5.98 2.10 6.70
C LEU A 118 6.89 3.19 7.28
N GLN A 119 6.51 4.45 7.07
CA GLN A 119 7.23 5.62 7.58
C GLN A 119 7.11 5.74 9.11
N ASP A 120 8.21 6.10 9.76
CA ASP A 120 8.25 6.36 11.19
C ASP A 120 7.56 7.68 11.55
N ASN A 121 6.75 7.66 12.62
CA ASN A 121 5.99 8.80 13.13
C ASN A 121 6.84 10.02 13.53
N LYS A 122 8.16 9.85 13.72
CA LYS A 122 9.08 10.91 14.14
C LYS A 122 9.60 11.76 12.99
N ILE A 123 9.51 11.27 11.76
CA ILE A 123 9.94 11.99 10.56
C ILE A 123 8.68 12.65 10.01
N SER A 124 8.75 13.95 9.71
CA SER A 124 7.56 14.73 9.33
C SER A 124 6.71 13.99 8.30
N GLN A 125 5.41 13.93 8.56
CA GLN A 125 4.44 13.38 7.61
C GLN A 125 4.43 14.30 6.38
N SER A 126 5.22 13.95 5.37
CA SER A 126 5.14 14.55 4.04
C SER A 126 4.04 13.78 3.30
N PRO A 127 2.84 14.36 3.07
CA PRO A 127 1.89 13.71 2.18
C PRO A 127 2.48 13.66 0.76
N GLY A 128 2.51 12.46 0.17
CA GLY A 128 2.84 12.29 -1.25
C GLY A 128 4.33 12.33 -1.58
N ILE A 129 5.09 11.37 -1.03
CA ILE A 129 6.48 11.15 -1.44
C ILE A 129 6.46 10.53 -2.85
N ASP A 130 6.70 11.37 -3.84
CA ASP A 130 6.71 10.99 -5.26
C ASP A 130 8.13 10.93 -5.86
N ALA A 131 9.17 11.19 -5.04
CA ALA A 131 10.57 11.21 -5.47
C ALA A 131 11.47 10.26 -4.66
N LEU A 132 12.38 9.57 -5.36
CA LEU A 132 13.35 8.63 -4.76
C LEU A 132 14.27 9.30 -3.73
N GLU A 133 14.69 10.54 -3.99
CA GLU A 133 15.58 11.28 -3.10
C GLU A 133 14.88 11.69 -1.80
N GLU A 134 13.59 12.01 -1.86
CA GLU A 134 12.79 12.29 -0.66
C GLU A 134 12.54 11.01 0.12
N PHE A 135 12.17 9.92 -0.58
CA PHE A 135 12.04 8.59 0.03
C PHE A 135 13.30 8.18 0.81
N ALA A 136 14.49 8.34 0.21
CA ALA A 136 15.74 7.97 0.86
C ALA A 136 16.00 8.77 2.14
N LYS A 137 15.69 10.07 2.12
CA LYS A 137 15.84 10.95 3.29
C LYS A 137 14.88 10.58 4.43
N VAL A 138 13.63 10.23 4.11
CA VAL A 138 12.62 9.97 5.14
C VAL A 138 12.65 8.55 5.67
N SER A 139 13.19 7.60 4.92
CA SER A 139 13.15 6.17 5.27
C SER A 139 14.50 5.62 5.70
N ASN A 140 15.61 6.31 5.41
CA ASN A 140 16.98 5.75 5.47
C ASN A 140 17.11 4.45 4.66
N ILE A 141 16.36 4.34 3.56
CA ILE A 141 16.40 3.22 2.62
C ILE A 141 16.61 3.80 1.23
N LYS A 142 17.50 3.19 0.45
CA LYS A 142 17.67 3.50 -0.97
C LYS A 142 17.22 2.31 -1.80
N VAL A 143 16.39 2.56 -2.82
CA VAL A 143 15.99 1.54 -3.79
C VAL A 143 17.07 1.44 -4.87
N LEU A 144 17.68 0.26 -5.00
CA LEU A 144 18.73 0.01 -5.99
C LEU A 144 18.16 -0.50 -7.30
N ALA A 145 17.24 -1.46 -7.22
CA ALA A 145 16.56 -2.05 -8.37
C ALA A 145 15.20 -2.63 -7.98
N LEU A 146 14.31 -2.75 -8.97
CA LEU A 146 13.06 -3.50 -8.84
C LEU A 146 12.99 -4.56 -9.95
N LEU A 147 12.35 -5.69 -9.66
CA LEU A 147 12.04 -6.67 -10.70
C LEU A 147 10.93 -6.13 -11.60
N ARG A 148 11.20 -6.04 -12.91
CA ARG A 148 10.21 -5.64 -13.92
C ARG A 148 9.03 -6.60 -13.90
N VAL A 149 7.83 -6.04 -13.76
CA VAL A 149 6.58 -6.78 -13.90
C VAL A 149 6.25 -6.94 -15.38
N PRO A 150 5.84 -8.14 -15.83
CA PRO A 150 5.48 -8.33 -17.23
C PRO A 150 4.26 -7.50 -17.65
N LYS A 151 4.29 -7.04 -18.89
CA LYS A 151 3.19 -6.34 -19.57
C LYS A 151 2.05 -7.31 -19.82
N LYS A 152 0.83 -6.78 -19.95
CA LYS A 152 -0.35 -7.56 -20.36
C LYS A 152 -0.12 -8.34 -21.66
N SER A 153 0.62 -7.77 -22.61
CA SER A 153 0.96 -8.43 -23.88
C SER A 153 1.91 -9.62 -23.72
N GLU A 154 2.69 -9.66 -22.65
CA GLU A 154 3.68 -10.71 -22.38
C GLU A 154 3.09 -11.91 -21.62
N ILE A 155 2.04 -11.70 -20.82
CA ILE A 155 1.37 -12.74 -20.01
C ILE A 155 0.30 -13.52 -20.80
N GLY A 156 -0.07 -13.04 -21.99
CA GLY A 156 -1.10 -13.63 -22.84
C GLY A 156 -2.48 -12.98 -22.67
N LYS A 157 -3.45 -13.41 -23.48
CA LYS A 157 -4.71 -12.66 -23.71
C LYS A 157 -5.72 -12.65 -22.54
N SER A 158 -5.52 -13.39 -21.44
CA SER A 158 -6.51 -13.50 -20.36
C SER A 158 -5.90 -13.78 -18.98
N ARG A 159 -6.46 -13.21 -17.91
CA ARG A 159 -6.13 -13.60 -16.51
C ARG A 159 -6.43 -15.08 -16.23
N LEU A 160 -7.38 -15.67 -16.94
CA LEU A 160 -7.76 -17.08 -16.79
C LEU A 160 -6.66 -18.05 -17.26
N SER A 161 -5.61 -17.54 -17.91
CA SER A 161 -4.49 -18.37 -18.34
C SER A 161 -3.36 -18.43 -17.32
N GLN A 162 -3.54 -17.97 -16.08
CA GLN A 162 -2.58 -18.16 -15.00
C GLN A 162 -3.26 -18.83 -13.78
N PRO A 163 -2.60 -19.79 -13.12
CA PRO A 163 -1.29 -20.35 -13.44
C PRO A 163 -1.30 -21.15 -14.76
N ALA A 164 -0.20 -21.09 -15.51
CA ALA A 164 0.00 -21.88 -16.72
C ALA A 164 1.38 -22.55 -16.77
N VAL A 165 1.35 -23.86 -17.00
CA VAL A 165 2.53 -24.71 -17.16
C VAL A 165 3.45 -24.15 -18.26
N GLY A 166 4.74 -24.05 -17.97
CA GLY A 166 5.74 -23.52 -18.89
C GLY A 166 5.77 -21.99 -19.03
N THR A 167 4.91 -21.25 -18.30
CA THR A 167 4.93 -19.77 -18.28
C THR A 167 5.03 -19.23 -16.86
N CYS A 168 3.94 -19.18 -16.09
CA CYS A 168 3.93 -18.74 -14.70
C CYS A 168 3.19 -19.77 -13.83
N PRO A 169 3.82 -20.29 -12.76
CA PRO A 169 3.21 -21.31 -11.90
C PRO A 169 2.18 -20.74 -10.89
N SER A 170 1.93 -19.43 -10.93
CA SER A 170 1.02 -18.69 -10.03
C SER A 170 0.09 -17.78 -10.84
N ASP A 171 -1.09 -17.51 -10.31
CA ASP A 171 -2.01 -16.46 -10.77
C ASP A 171 -1.60 -15.05 -10.31
N HIS A 172 -0.50 -14.94 -9.55
CA HIS A 172 0.17 -13.70 -9.16
C HIS A 172 1.59 -13.61 -9.76
N VAL A 173 2.07 -12.39 -10.00
CA VAL A 173 3.47 -12.13 -10.38
C VAL A 173 4.25 -11.74 -9.13
N CYS A 174 5.42 -12.36 -8.96
CA CYS A 174 6.33 -12.02 -7.87
C CYS A 174 6.86 -10.59 -8.02
N LEU A 175 6.81 -9.83 -6.92
CA LEU A 175 7.47 -8.54 -6.78
C LEU A 175 8.78 -8.73 -6.03
N MET A 176 9.84 -8.03 -6.46
CA MET A 176 11.14 -8.05 -5.78
C MET A 176 11.77 -6.67 -5.81
N ALA A 177 12.42 -6.30 -4.72
CA ALA A 177 13.16 -5.05 -4.60
C ALA A 177 14.56 -5.34 -4.04
N ASP A 178 15.56 -4.70 -4.64
CA ASP A 178 16.92 -4.64 -4.11
C ASP A 178 17.10 -3.29 -3.40
N LEU A 179 17.54 -3.35 -2.14
CA LEU A 179 17.49 -2.23 -1.20
C LEU A 179 18.82 -2.09 -0.45
N GLU A 180 19.22 -0.84 -0.21
CA GLU A 180 20.35 -0.47 0.64
C GLU A 180 19.81 0.26 1.89
N LEU A 181 20.27 -0.15 3.08
CA LEU A 181 19.98 0.53 4.34
C LEU A 181 21.06 1.59 4.58
N LEU A 182 20.64 2.84 4.83
CA LEU A 182 21.51 4.01 5.00
C LEU A 182 21.84 4.32 6.46
#